data_AF-A0A4Q2Z4S7-F1
#
_entry.id   AF-A0A4Q2Z4S7-F1
#
_cell.length_a   1.000
_cell.length_b   1.000
_cell.length_c   1.000
_cell.angle_alpha   90.00
_cell.angle_beta   90.00
_cell.angle_gamma   90.00
#
_symmetry.space_group_name_H-M   'P 1'
#
loop_
_entity.id
_entity.type
_entity.pdbx_description
1 polymer ?
#
loop_
_entity_poly.entity_id
_entity_poly.type
_entity_poly.pdbx_seq_one_letter_code
_entity_poly.pdbx_strand_id
1 'polypeptide(L)'
;AINFIKGTIANLPADAVLDAIIDTPDNAKLVHTALDRLPDGGWRLSLEIQKLNSAPVELRAKLSMMQRIVTETWLYQWTDAV
;
A
#
# COMPACT_ATOMS: atom_id res chain seq x y z
N ALA A 1 -4.18 -0.04 7.71
CA ALA A 1 -4.05 -1.05 6.64
C ALA A 1 -5.03 -0.72 5.52
N ILE A 2 -4.69 -1.08 4.29
CA ILE A 2 -5.40 -0.75 3.05
C ILE A 2 -5.83 -2.05 2.39
N ASN A 3 -7.11 -2.20 2.05
CA ASN A 3 -7.63 -3.40 1.40
C ASN A 3 -7.88 -3.13 -0.09
N PHE A 4 -7.18 -3.85 -0.95
CA PHE A 4 -7.38 -3.83 -2.40
C PHE A 4 -8.23 -5.04 -2.80
N ILE A 5 -9.52 -4.81 -3.05
CA ILE A 5 -10.53 -5.89 -3.21
C ILE A 5 -11.31 -5.85 -4.53
N LYS A 6 -11.03 -4.88 -5.42
CA LYS A 6 -11.75 -4.70 -6.70
C LYS A 6 -10.79 -4.62 -7.88
N GLY A 7 -11.33 -4.81 -9.07
CA GLY A 7 -10.54 -4.79 -10.32
C GLY A 7 -9.77 -6.10 -10.52
N THR A 8 -8.65 -6.02 -11.22
CA THR A 8 -7.85 -7.19 -11.62
C THR A 8 -7.41 -8.04 -10.42
N ILE A 9 -7.05 -7.40 -9.31
CA ILE A 9 -6.57 -8.08 -8.11
C ILE A 9 -7.62 -9.03 -7.48
N ALA A 10 -8.92 -8.76 -7.62
CA ALA A 10 -9.97 -9.57 -7.01
C ALA A 10 -9.99 -11.02 -7.52
N ASN A 11 -9.55 -11.24 -8.77
CA ASN A 11 -9.62 -12.52 -9.46
C ASN A 11 -8.28 -13.26 -9.51
N LEU A 12 -7.23 -12.74 -8.85
CA LEU A 12 -5.92 -13.38 -8.85
C LEU A 12 -5.93 -14.67 -7.99
N PRO A 13 -5.18 -15.70 -8.41
CA PRO A 13 -5.11 -16.96 -7.67
C PRO A 13 -4.51 -16.76 -6.28
N ALA A 14 -4.83 -17.66 -5.35
CA ALA A 14 -4.49 -17.55 -3.92
C ALA A 14 -2.97 -17.45 -3.67
N ASP A 15 -2.18 -18.07 -4.53
CA ASP A 15 -0.73 -18.14 -4.52
C ASP A 15 -0.05 -17.04 -5.36
N ALA A 16 -0.82 -16.07 -5.89
CA ALA A 16 -0.23 -14.95 -6.61
C ALA A 16 0.73 -14.16 -5.71
N VAL A 17 1.97 -14.01 -6.19
CA VAL A 17 3.01 -13.22 -5.53
C VAL A 17 2.90 -11.78 -6.01
N LEU A 18 2.69 -10.86 -5.08
CA LEU A 18 2.54 -9.44 -5.35
C LEU A 18 3.64 -8.64 -4.68
N ASP A 19 4.09 -7.58 -5.36
CA ASP A 19 5.01 -6.59 -4.82
C ASP A 19 4.24 -5.33 -4.43
N ALA A 20 4.50 -4.81 -3.23
CA ALA A 20 4.02 -3.50 -2.80
C ALA A 20 5.00 -2.41 -3.27
N ILE A 21 4.53 -1.51 -4.13
CA ILE A 21 5.28 -0.32 -4.55
C ILE A 21 4.78 0.84 -3.70
N ILE A 22 5.65 1.37 -2.85
CA ILE A 22 5.33 2.41 -1.87
C ILE A 22 6.28 3.59 -2.10
N ASP A 23 5.72 4.73 -2.52
CA ASP A 23 6.47 5.97 -2.61
C ASP A 23 6.34 6.70 -1.26
N THR A 24 7.47 6.83 -0.56
CA THR A 24 7.57 7.54 0.73
C THR A 24 8.46 8.77 0.53
N PRO A 25 8.02 9.97 0.93
CA PRO A 25 8.82 11.19 0.80
C PRO A 25 9.95 11.22 1.84
N ASP A 26 10.96 12.05 1.60
CA ASP A 26 12.17 12.14 2.44
C ASP A 26 11.90 12.53 3.91
N ASN A 27 10.74 13.12 4.21
CA ASN A 27 10.33 13.46 5.58
C ASN A 27 9.57 12.33 6.30
N ALA A 28 9.55 11.12 5.74
CA ALA A 28 8.98 9.93 6.36
C ALA A 28 9.87 8.71 6.14
N LYS A 29 9.77 7.76 7.07
CA LYS A 29 10.44 6.47 6.98
C LYS A 29 9.41 5.36 7.03
N LEU A 30 9.44 4.46 6.04
CA LEU A 30 8.72 3.20 6.09
C LEU A 30 9.44 2.26 7.08
N VAL A 31 8.78 1.93 8.18
CA VAL A 31 9.30 1.08 9.26
C VAL A 31 9.00 -0.38 8.99
N HIS A 32 7.75 -0.67 8.60
CA HIS A 32 7.30 -2.02 8.29
C HIS A 32 6.31 -2.02 7.13
N THR A 33 6.33 -3.09 6.36
CA THR A 33 5.35 -3.39 5.32
C THR A 33 5.01 -4.88 5.35
N ALA A 34 3.72 -5.18 5.24
CA ALA A 34 3.22 -6.55 5.12
C ALA A 34 2.08 -6.60 4.11
N LEU A 35 2.01 -7.72 3.39
CA LEU A 35 0.98 -7.96 2.40
C LEU A 35 0.35 -9.33 2.64
N ASP A 36 -0.94 -9.33 2.98
CA ASP A 36 -1.68 -10.52 3.36
C ASP A 36 -2.85 -10.76 2.40
N ARG A 37 -3.06 -12.02 2.00
CA ARG A 37 -4.24 -12.41 1.23
C ARG A 37 -5.49 -12.33 2.11
N LEU A 38 -6.57 -11.74 1.60
CA LEU A 38 -7.86 -11.72 2.29
C LEU A 38 -8.66 -13.00 1.97
N PRO A 39 -9.47 -13.52 2.93
CA PRO A 39 -10.25 -14.74 2.74
C PRO A 39 -11.20 -14.70 1.54
N ASP A 40 -11.83 -13.55 1.30
CA ASP A 40 -12.83 -13.36 0.23
C ASP A 40 -12.21 -12.86 -1.09
N GLY A 41 -10.88 -12.92 -1.21
CA GLY A 41 -10.14 -12.37 -2.35
C GLY A 41 -9.64 -10.94 -2.13
N GLY A 42 -8.66 -10.55 -2.94
CA GLY A 42 -7.92 -9.31 -2.73
C GLY A 42 -6.83 -9.43 -1.65
N TRP A 43 -6.10 -8.34 -1.44
CA TRP A 43 -4.98 -8.28 -0.50
C TRP A 43 -5.09 -7.08 0.42
N ARG A 44 -4.56 -7.25 1.64
CA ARG A 44 -4.37 -6.20 2.63
C ARG A 44 -2.91 -5.77 2.66
N LEU A 45 -2.66 -4.49 2.42
CA LEU A 45 -1.38 -3.84 2.65
C LEU A 45 -1.37 -3.18 4.03
N SER A 46 -0.46 -3.60 4.88
CA SER A 46 -0.19 -2.98 6.19
C SER A 46 1.10 -2.17 6.08
N LEU A 47 1.05 -0.91 6.52
CA LEU A 47 2.18 0.02 6.51
C LEU A 47 2.38 0.56 7.93
N GLU A 48 3.61 0.54 8.40
CA GLU A 48 4.04 1.27 9.59
C GLU A 48 5.02 2.36 9.16
N ILE A 49 4.71 3.61 9.49
CA ILE A 49 5.40 4.78 8.97
C ILE A 49 5.72 5.73 10.11
N GLN A 50 6.93 6.27 10.11
CA GLN A 50 7.41 7.26 11.06
C GLN A 50 7.60 8.61 10.35
N LYS A 51 6.94 9.67 10.83
CA LYS A 51 7.28 11.06 10.45
C LYS A 51 8.66 11.41 11.00
N LEU A 52 9.49 12.00 10.16
CA LEU A 52 10.84 12.47 10.55
C LEU A 52 10.85 13.95 10.96
N ASN A 53 9.80 14.69 10.60
CA ASN A 53 9.58 16.08 11.02
C ASN A 53 8.07 16.39 11.05
N SER A 54 7.71 17.65 11.32
CA SER A 54 6.32 18.10 11.43
C SER A 54 5.63 18.36 10.08
N ALA A 55 6.36 18.38 8.96
CA ALA A 55 5.74 18.66 7.67
C ALA A 55 4.75 17.54 7.27
N PRO A 56 3.70 17.86 6.48
CA PRO A 56 2.81 16.85 5.92
C PRO A 56 3.57 15.77 5.14
N VAL A 57 3.07 14.54 5.20
CA VAL A 57 3.62 13.40 4.47
C VAL A 57 2.58 12.93 3.44
N GLU A 58 2.96 12.88 2.17
CA GLU A 58 2.13 12.28 1.12
C GLU A 58 2.62 10.87 0.82
N LEU A 59 1.75 9.87 0.96
CA LEU A 59 2.06 8.47 0.71
C LEU A 59 1.33 7.99 -0.53
N ARG A 60 2.02 7.22 -1.36
CA ARG A 60 1.43 6.53 -2.51
C ARG A 60 1.72 5.05 -2.41
N ALA A 61 0.72 4.22 -2.61
CA ALA A 61 0.88 2.77 -2.62
C ALA A 61 0.07 2.12 -3.75
N LYS A 62 0.66 1.11 -4.38
CA LYS A 62 -0.01 0.26 -5.38
C LYS A 62 0.62 -1.12 -5.37
N LEU A 63 -0.13 -2.11 -5.83
CA LEU A 63 0.37 -3.49 -5.92
C LEU A 63 0.67 -3.84 -7.37
N SER A 64 1.75 -4.59 -7.55
CA SER A 64 2.15 -5.10 -8.87
C SER A 64 2.33 -6.62 -8.84
N MET A 65 2.10 -7.25 -9.99
CA MET A 65 2.38 -8.66 -10.24
C MET A 65 3.14 -8.74 -11.55
N MET A 66 4.32 -9.38 -11.56
CA MET A 66 5.14 -9.51 -12.77
C MET A 66 5.32 -8.17 -13.50
N GLN A 67 5.66 -7.12 -12.74
CA GLN A 67 5.86 -5.74 -13.23
C GLN A 67 4.61 -5.04 -13.81
N ARG A 68 3.42 -5.64 -13.69
CA ARG A 68 2.16 -5.00 -14.07
C ARG A 68 1.43 -4.50 -12.83
N ILE A 69 0.97 -3.25 -12.86
CA ILE A 69 0.12 -2.70 -11.80
C ILE A 69 -1.26 -3.37 -11.86
N VAL A 70 -1.73 -3.91 -10.73
CA VAL A 70 -3.00 -4.66 -10.64
C VAL A 70 -4.06 -3.98 -9.76
N THR A 71 -3.75 -2.81 -9.21
CA THR A 71 -4.64 -2.01 -8.36
C THR A 71 -4.67 -0.55 -8.83
N GLU A 72 -5.65 0.22 -8.34
CA GLU A 72 -5.48 1.67 -8.28
C GLU A 72 -4.24 2.08 -7.45
N THR A 73 -3.86 3.36 -7.56
CA THR A 73 -2.92 3.98 -6.63
C THR A 73 -3.70 4.52 -5.44
N TRP A 74 -3.41 4.00 -4.25
CA TRP A 74 -3.85 4.59 -2.99
C TRP A 74 -2.98 5.81 -2.68
N LEU A 75 -3.63 6.96 -2.49
CA LEU A 75 -2.98 8.23 -2.15
C LEU A 75 -3.52 8.70 -0.80
N TYR A 76 -2.62 9.05 0.11
CA TYR A 76 -3.00 9.55 1.43
C TYR A 76 -2.07 10.66 1.89
N GLN A 77 -2.65 11.72 2.43
CA GLN A 77 -1.91 12.80 3.06
C GLN A 77 -2.06 12.68 4.58
N TRP A 78 -0.93 12.46 5.25
CA TRP A 78 -0.85 12.48 6.71
C TRP A 78 -0.46 13.87 7.18
N THR A 79 -1.45 14.61 7.68
CA THR A 79 -1.28 15.90 8.35
C THR A 79 -1.45 15.72 9.86
N ASP A 80 -0.87 16.63 10.64
CA ASP A 80 -1.21 16.71 12.06
C ASP A 80 -2.64 17.25 12.23
N ALA A 81 -3.28 16.93 13.36
CA ALA A 81 -4.57 17.51 13.68
C ALA A 81 -4.41 19.03 13.87
N VAL A 82 -5.34 19.79 13.27
CA VAL A 82 -5.43 21.24 13.43
C VAL A 82 -6.00 21.57 14.80
#